data_AF-A0A257U7U2-F1
#
_entry.id   AF-A0A257U7U2-F1
#
_cell.length_a   1.000
_cell.length_b   1.000
_cell.length_c   1.000
_cell.angle_alpha   90.00
_cell.angle_beta   90.00
_cell.angle_gamma   90.00
#
_symmetry.space_group_name_H-M   'P 1'
#
loop_
_entity.id
_entity.type
_entity.pdbx_description
1 polymer ?
#
loop_
_entity_poly.entity_id
_entity_poly.type
_entity_poly.pdbx_seq_one_letter_code
_entity_poly.pdbx_strand_id
1 'polypeptide(L)'
;MNTPRKFKLMALAAATAAVFLSLPVAAAPAGHLEGYLPMAAHLPGKFGSYWTTDVWIYTQSATKLNLWYNQSGKDNTGVQSVVVPLTQPVTYLPDIVGTTFNAAGTKGSVHYLADGMVEVVSKTSTPGPAGGTYGVVADGVPVAMASTPGAGPDGSLRMLANQTPGFRLNLGLMNVTGNPATVTVEILTADGLPAPGTSSFSVTLQPYDMQESDDILAGLPAGSRQGLIVSASVSAGDGAILAYLTDVDNTTNSGAYQEGFRFGY
;
A
#
# COMPACT_ATOMS: atom_id res chain seq x y z
N MET A 1 -42.51 79.22 -10.18
CA MET A 1 -41.60 78.48 -9.29
C MET A 1 -42.41 77.47 -8.50
N ASN A 2 -42.27 76.17 -8.80
CA ASN A 2 -42.56 75.06 -7.87
C ASN A 2 -42.14 73.72 -8.51
N THR A 3 -40.91 73.33 -8.16
CA THR A 3 -40.43 71.99 -7.73
C THR A 3 -40.96 70.71 -8.43
N PRO A 4 -40.08 69.85 -8.98
CA PRO A 4 -40.46 68.56 -9.53
C PRO A 4 -40.67 67.50 -8.44
N ARG A 5 -41.78 66.75 -8.53
CA ARG A 5 -42.06 65.57 -7.69
C ARG A 5 -41.24 64.37 -8.17
N LYS A 6 -40.35 63.88 -7.30
CA LYS A 6 -39.56 62.66 -7.48
C LYS A 6 -40.46 61.41 -7.36
N PHE A 7 -40.46 60.57 -8.39
CA PHE A 7 -40.98 59.20 -8.30
C PHE A 7 -40.03 58.36 -7.42
N LYS A 8 -40.56 57.77 -6.34
CA LYS A 8 -39.86 56.73 -5.58
C LYS A 8 -40.13 55.39 -6.26
N LEU A 9 -39.12 54.78 -6.89
CA LEU A 9 -39.13 53.35 -7.18
C LEU A 9 -38.94 52.59 -5.87
N MET A 10 -39.93 51.77 -5.50
CA MET A 10 -39.75 50.69 -4.52
C MET A 10 -38.95 49.58 -5.21
N ALA A 11 -37.71 49.35 -4.76
CA ALA A 11 -36.97 48.14 -5.09
C ALA A 11 -37.36 47.05 -4.09
N LEU A 12 -38.06 46.02 -4.58
CA LEU A 12 -38.35 44.80 -3.83
C LEU A 12 -37.07 43.95 -3.82
N ALA A 13 -36.38 43.88 -2.68
CA ALA A 13 -35.22 43.01 -2.51
C ALA A 13 -35.70 41.56 -2.35
N ALA A 14 -35.60 40.75 -3.40
CA ALA A 14 -35.74 39.30 -3.30
C ALA A 14 -34.44 38.73 -2.74
N ALA A 15 -34.44 38.34 -1.46
CA ALA A 15 -33.32 37.60 -0.86
C ALA A 15 -33.41 36.12 -1.31
N THR A 16 -32.61 35.74 -2.30
CA THR A 16 -32.35 34.33 -2.62
C THR A 16 -31.52 33.71 -1.50
N ALA A 17 -32.16 32.87 -0.68
CA ALA A 17 -31.46 31.99 0.25
C ALA A 17 -30.76 30.89 -0.56
N ALA A 18 -29.43 30.93 -0.62
CA ALA A 18 -28.64 29.83 -1.15
C ALA A 18 -28.68 28.67 -0.15
N VAL A 19 -29.36 27.59 -0.52
CA VAL A 19 -29.27 26.31 0.19
C VAL A 19 -27.92 25.71 -0.17
N PHE A 20 -26.96 25.81 0.74
CA PHE A 20 -25.73 25.01 0.66
C PHE A 20 -26.09 23.56 0.98
N LEU A 21 -26.21 22.73 -0.05
CA LEU A 21 -26.15 21.28 0.12
C LEU A 21 -24.75 20.97 0.67
N SER A 22 -24.66 20.57 1.94
CA SER A 22 -23.45 19.97 2.49
C SER A 22 -23.18 18.69 1.69
N LEU A 23 -22.13 18.70 0.87
CA LEU A 23 -21.60 17.46 0.33
C LEU A 23 -21.26 16.54 1.51
N PRO A 24 -21.53 15.22 1.41
CA PRO A 24 -21.04 14.31 2.43
C PRO A 24 -19.54 14.49 2.51
N VAL A 25 -19.04 14.89 3.69
CA VAL A 25 -17.63 14.80 4.02
C VAL A 25 -17.28 13.34 3.79
N ALA A 26 -16.39 13.06 2.83
CA ALA A 26 -15.82 11.73 2.70
C ALA A 26 -15.27 11.38 4.08
N ALA A 27 -15.82 10.33 4.70
CA ALA A 27 -15.34 9.88 5.98
C ALA A 27 -13.84 9.66 5.86
N ALA A 28 -13.06 10.14 6.85
CA ALA A 28 -11.66 9.77 6.97
C ALA A 28 -11.55 8.23 6.85
N PRO A 29 -10.44 7.69 6.33
CA PRO A 29 -10.25 6.24 6.25
C PRO A 29 -10.64 5.64 7.60
N ALA A 30 -11.72 4.86 7.59
CA ALA A 30 -12.16 4.16 8.77
C ALA A 30 -11.24 2.95 8.92
N GLY A 31 -10.89 2.61 10.16
CA GLY A 31 -10.25 1.32 10.42
C GLY A 31 -11.04 0.19 9.76
N HIS A 32 -10.37 -0.88 9.39
CA HIS A 32 -10.94 -2.03 8.70
C HIS A 32 -10.84 -3.28 9.57
N LEU A 33 -11.64 -4.29 9.24
CA LEU A 33 -11.62 -5.57 9.94
C LEU A 33 -10.48 -6.47 9.46
N GLU A 34 -10.14 -6.37 8.18
CA GLU A 34 -9.26 -7.31 7.49
C GLU A 34 -8.35 -6.56 6.51
N GLY A 35 -7.08 -6.94 6.49
CA GLY A 35 -6.11 -6.38 5.57
C GLY A 35 -4.70 -6.93 5.77
N TYR A 36 -3.76 -6.31 5.08
CA TYR A 36 -2.39 -6.77 4.99
C TYR A 36 -1.43 -5.64 5.36
N LEU A 37 -0.48 -5.92 6.24
CA LEU A 37 0.78 -5.19 6.28
C LEU A 37 1.66 -5.72 5.16
N PRO A 38 1.97 -4.89 4.15
CA PRO A 38 2.47 -5.41 2.89
C PRO A 38 3.93 -5.85 2.92
N MET A 39 4.68 -5.33 3.89
CA MET A 39 6.08 -5.67 4.13
C MET A 39 6.31 -5.99 5.61
N ALA A 40 6.86 -7.17 5.86
CA ALA A 40 7.33 -7.58 7.17
C ALA A 40 8.62 -8.40 7.02
N ALA A 41 9.64 -8.04 7.78
CA ALA A 41 10.99 -8.55 7.60
C ALA A 41 11.70 -8.75 8.95
N HIS A 42 12.49 -9.82 9.02
CA HIS A 42 13.56 -10.00 10.00
C HIS A 42 14.73 -10.67 9.30
N LEU A 43 15.54 -9.90 8.56
CA LEU A 43 16.64 -10.46 7.75
C LEU A 43 17.63 -9.39 7.26
N PRO A 44 18.87 -9.80 6.93
CA PRO A 44 19.79 -8.95 6.17
C PRO A 44 19.23 -8.56 4.80
N GLY A 45 19.49 -7.32 4.36
CA GLY A 45 19.14 -6.82 3.04
C GLY A 45 20.34 -6.33 2.24
N LYS A 46 20.08 -5.67 1.11
CA LYS A 46 21.12 -5.04 0.28
C LYS A 46 21.80 -3.88 1.00
N PHE A 47 22.99 -3.50 0.53
CA PHE A 47 23.73 -2.34 1.01
C PHE A 47 23.95 -2.31 2.54
N GLY A 48 24.21 -3.49 3.13
CA GLY A 48 24.51 -3.62 4.56
C GLY A 48 23.33 -3.40 5.51
N SER A 49 22.09 -3.38 4.99
CA SER A 49 20.88 -3.25 5.83
C SER A 49 20.58 -4.53 6.61
N TYR A 50 19.90 -4.36 7.74
CA TYR A 50 19.25 -5.44 8.48
C TYR A 50 17.84 -4.98 8.85
N TRP A 51 16.83 -5.63 8.28
CA TRP A 51 15.45 -5.20 8.38
C TRP A 51 14.73 -5.90 9.52
N THR A 52 14.07 -5.12 10.36
CA THR A 52 13.08 -5.58 11.35
C THR A 52 11.78 -4.80 11.19
N THR A 53 10.64 -5.41 11.52
CA THR A 53 9.32 -4.78 11.40
C THR A 53 8.63 -4.64 12.73
N ASP A 54 8.37 -3.41 13.14
CA ASP A 54 7.54 -3.07 14.29
C ASP A 54 6.10 -2.80 13.83
N VAL A 55 5.13 -3.10 14.69
CA VAL A 55 3.70 -2.91 14.40
C VAL A 55 2.98 -2.20 15.55
N TRP A 56 2.13 -1.24 15.19
CA TRP A 56 1.17 -0.58 16.07
C TRP A 56 -0.24 -0.91 15.60
N ILE A 57 -1.12 -1.29 16.54
CA ILE A 57 -2.53 -1.57 16.29
C ILE A 57 -3.33 -0.61 17.14
N TYR A 58 -4.08 0.28 16.51
CA TYR A 58 -5.04 1.15 17.18
C TYR A 58 -6.46 0.56 17.07
N THR A 59 -7.22 0.63 18.15
CA THR A 59 -8.62 0.21 18.18
C THR A 59 -9.43 0.98 19.22
N GLN A 60 -10.72 1.10 18.95
CA GLN A 60 -11.72 1.53 19.94
C GLN A 60 -12.78 0.46 20.23
N SER A 61 -12.79 -0.64 19.48
CA SER A 61 -13.91 -1.59 19.45
C SER A 61 -13.50 -3.07 19.37
N ALA A 62 -12.38 -3.38 18.71
CA ALA A 62 -11.84 -4.73 18.66
C ALA A 62 -11.30 -5.17 20.02
N THR A 63 -11.53 -6.43 20.37
CA THR A 63 -11.00 -7.07 21.58
C THR A 63 -9.89 -8.07 21.27
N LYS A 64 -9.77 -8.50 20.01
CA LYS A 64 -8.71 -9.37 19.54
C LYS A 64 -8.47 -9.19 18.04
N LEU A 65 -7.29 -9.60 17.61
CA LEU A 65 -6.90 -9.62 16.21
C LEU A 65 -6.07 -10.88 15.92
N ASN A 66 -6.47 -11.60 14.88
CA ASN A 66 -5.73 -12.76 14.37
C ASN A 66 -4.67 -12.26 13.39
N LEU A 67 -3.50 -12.87 13.44
CA LEU A 67 -2.36 -12.54 12.60
C LEU A 67 -1.80 -13.77 11.91
N TRP A 68 -1.69 -13.75 10.59
CA TRP A 68 -0.98 -14.76 9.82
C TRP A 68 0.27 -14.13 9.20
N TYR A 69 1.40 -14.81 9.37
CA TYR A 69 2.63 -14.44 8.67
C TYR A 69 2.74 -15.22 7.36
N ASN A 70 2.64 -14.48 6.27
CA ASN A 70 2.69 -15.01 4.93
C ASN A 70 4.11 -14.89 4.41
N GLN A 71 4.91 -15.95 4.59
CA GLN A 71 6.31 -15.93 4.20
C GLN A 71 6.44 -15.85 2.67
N SER A 72 7.41 -15.07 2.22
CA SER A 72 7.62 -14.79 0.81
C SER A 72 8.00 -16.02 -0.01
N GLY A 73 7.38 -16.17 -1.18
CA GLY A 73 7.59 -17.24 -2.15
C GLY A 73 7.00 -18.59 -1.73
N LYS A 74 5.98 -18.61 -0.87
CA LYS A 74 5.37 -19.83 -0.32
C LYS A 74 3.86 -19.85 -0.46
N ASP A 75 3.31 -21.05 -0.55
CA ASP A 75 1.90 -21.29 -0.24
C ASP A 75 1.70 -21.19 1.27
N ASN A 76 0.88 -20.24 1.71
CA ASN A 76 0.63 -19.97 3.12
C ASN A 76 -0.75 -20.45 3.60
N THR A 77 -1.46 -21.30 2.85
CA THR A 77 -2.80 -21.81 3.21
C THR A 77 -2.82 -22.55 4.55
N GLY A 78 -1.74 -23.24 4.90
CA GLY A 78 -1.62 -24.01 6.14
C GLY A 78 -1.15 -23.21 7.36
N VAL A 79 -0.80 -21.92 7.19
CA VAL A 79 -0.26 -21.10 8.27
C VAL A 79 -1.32 -20.88 9.34
N GLN A 80 -0.93 -21.08 10.60
CA GLN A 80 -1.80 -20.84 11.75
C GLN A 80 -1.74 -19.37 12.17
N SER A 81 -2.88 -18.81 12.58
CA SER A 81 -2.90 -17.47 13.15
C SER A 81 -2.31 -17.44 14.55
N VAL A 82 -1.61 -16.35 14.87
CA VAL A 82 -1.39 -15.92 16.25
C VAL A 82 -2.54 -14.99 16.66
N VAL A 83 -3.12 -15.22 17.83
CA VAL A 83 -4.19 -14.35 18.37
C VAL A 83 -3.56 -13.31 19.29
N VAL A 84 -3.75 -12.03 18.96
CA VAL A 84 -3.30 -10.90 19.77
C VAL A 84 -4.50 -10.33 20.54
N PRO A 85 -4.51 -10.36 21.88
CA PRO A 85 -5.53 -9.68 22.67
C PRO A 85 -5.32 -8.15 22.59
N LEU A 86 -6.40 -7.41 22.40
CA LEU A 86 -6.40 -5.95 22.35
C LEU A 86 -7.05 -5.40 23.62
N THR A 87 -6.22 -5.22 24.65
CA THR A 87 -6.69 -4.84 26.00
C THR A 87 -6.63 -3.33 26.28
N GLN A 88 -6.15 -2.54 25.32
CA GLN A 88 -5.98 -1.10 25.42
C GLN A 88 -6.08 -0.46 24.01
N PRO A 89 -6.23 0.87 23.90
CA PRO A 89 -6.44 1.51 22.60
C PRO A 89 -5.30 1.34 21.59
N VAL A 90 -4.05 1.15 22.06
CA VAL A 90 -2.89 0.91 21.19
C VAL A 90 -2.11 -0.30 21.67
N THR A 91 -1.99 -1.32 20.83
CA THR A 91 -1.08 -2.46 21.06
C THR A 91 0.18 -2.27 20.21
N TYR A 92 1.35 -2.44 20.83
CA TYR A 92 2.65 -2.35 20.15
C TYR A 92 3.33 -3.72 20.14
N LEU A 93 3.78 -4.15 18.95
CA LEU A 93 4.46 -5.42 18.72
C LEU A 93 5.83 -5.15 18.09
N PRO A 94 6.93 -5.19 18.86
CA PRO A 94 8.27 -4.98 18.33
C PRO A 94 8.75 -6.20 17.55
N ASP A 95 9.43 -5.99 16.43
CA ASP A 95 10.01 -7.05 15.58
C ASP A 95 9.06 -8.24 15.42
N ILE A 96 7.87 -7.99 14.84
CA ILE A 96 6.77 -8.95 14.83
C ILE A 96 7.15 -10.28 14.19
N VAL A 97 8.05 -10.25 13.18
CA VAL A 97 8.55 -11.45 12.49
C VAL A 97 9.42 -12.29 13.42
N GLY A 98 10.36 -11.67 14.14
CA GLY A 98 11.23 -12.38 15.08
C GLY A 98 10.52 -12.80 16.36
N THR A 99 9.68 -11.94 16.93
CA THR A 99 9.14 -12.11 18.30
C THR A 99 7.78 -12.81 18.34
N THR A 100 6.88 -12.47 17.41
CA THR A 100 5.50 -12.98 17.41
C THR A 100 5.39 -14.26 16.59
N PHE A 101 6.05 -14.29 15.43
CA PHE A 101 6.00 -15.44 14.51
C PHE A 101 7.19 -16.40 14.63
N ASN A 102 8.25 -16.04 15.36
CA ASN A 102 9.48 -16.82 15.47
C ASN A 102 10.10 -17.19 14.10
N ALA A 103 10.04 -16.27 13.15
CA ALA A 103 10.40 -16.48 11.76
C ALA A 103 11.64 -15.66 11.33
N ALA A 104 12.63 -15.54 12.22
CA ALA A 104 13.88 -14.85 11.92
C ALA A 104 14.58 -15.42 10.66
N GLY A 105 15.21 -14.55 9.87
CA GLY A 105 15.83 -14.87 8.59
C GLY A 105 14.87 -14.84 7.41
N THR A 106 13.65 -14.32 7.57
CA THR A 106 12.61 -14.34 6.54
C THR A 106 11.96 -12.97 6.30
N LYS A 107 11.29 -12.82 5.15
CA LYS A 107 10.44 -11.68 4.79
C LYS A 107 9.10 -12.16 4.24
N GLY A 108 8.09 -11.31 4.25
CA GLY A 108 6.74 -11.63 3.82
C GLY A 108 5.75 -10.50 4.05
N SER A 109 4.47 -10.84 4.11
CA SER A 109 3.39 -9.95 4.55
C SER A 109 2.76 -10.45 5.85
N VAL A 110 2.00 -9.59 6.53
CA VAL A 110 1.18 -9.99 7.69
C VAL A 110 -0.28 -9.72 7.35
N HIS A 111 -1.06 -10.79 7.25
CA HIS A 111 -2.51 -10.71 7.14
C HIS A 111 -3.10 -10.58 8.55
N TYR A 112 -4.05 -9.68 8.74
CA TYR A 112 -4.81 -9.55 9.98
C TYR A 112 -6.32 -9.63 9.78
N LEU A 113 -7.00 -10.17 10.80
CA LEU A 113 -8.45 -10.17 10.91
C LEU A 113 -8.86 -9.88 12.36
N ALA A 114 -9.48 -8.72 12.58
CA ALA A 114 -10.01 -8.27 13.87
C ALA A 114 -11.50 -8.58 14.04
N ASP A 115 -11.95 -8.61 15.30
CA ASP A 115 -13.37 -8.69 15.67
C ASP A 115 -14.06 -7.33 15.81
N GLY A 116 -13.36 -6.24 15.49
CA GLY A 116 -13.84 -4.87 15.45
C GLY A 116 -12.90 -4.01 14.61
N MET A 117 -13.22 -2.73 14.40
CA MET A 117 -12.39 -1.87 13.54
C MET A 117 -11.03 -1.61 14.16
N VAL A 118 -9.97 -1.83 13.36
CA VAL A 118 -8.59 -1.54 13.72
C VAL A 118 -7.92 -0.66 12.67
N GLU A 119 -6.94 0.12 13.11
CA GLU A 119 -5.92 0.71 12.24
C GLU A 119 -4.60 0.03 12.56
N VAL A 120 -3.93 -0.52 11.56
CA VAL A 120 -2.69 -1.27 11.76
C VAL A 120 -1.59 -0.55 10.99
N VAL A 121 -0.54 -0.12 11.67
CA VAL A 121 0.58 0.60 11.07
C VAL A 121 1.85 -0.20 11.32
N SER A 122 2.70 -0.35 10.32
CA SER A 122 4.02 -0.96 10.48
C SER A 122 5.14 0.02 10.18
N LYS A 123 6.30 -0.27 10.75
CA LYS A 123 7.57 0.33 10.35
C LYS A 123 8.57 -0.78 10.11
N THR A 124 8.95 -0.99 8.85
CA THR A 124 10.06 -1.86 8.48
C THR A 124 11.32 -1.02 8.37
N SER A 125 12.31 -1.28 9.21
CA SER A 125 13.48 -0.40 9.33
C SER A 125 14.79 -1.13 9.57
N THR A 126 15.88 -0.43 9.29
CA THR A 126 17.27 -0.86 9.49
C THR A 126 18.02 0.19 10.30
N PRO A 127 19.00 -0.21 11.14
CA PRO A 127 19.90 0.72 11.81
C PRO A 127 20.64 1.62 10.80
N GLY A 128 20.77 2.91 11.14
CA GLY A 128 21.58 3.85 10.38
C GLY A 128 23.07 3.77 10.72
N PRO A 129 23.97 4.09 9.77
CA PRO A 129 25.42 4.03 10.01
C PRO A 129 25.93 4.99 11.10
N ALA A 130 25.17 6.05 11.39
CA ALA A 130 25.46 7.03 12.44
C ALA A 130 24.50 6.95 13.64
N GLY A 131 23.78 5.84 13.79
CA GLY A 131 22.68 5.68 14.75
C GLY A 131 21.31 6.01 14.15
N GLY A 132 20.25 5.85 14.95
CA GLY A 132 18.86 5.95 14.47
C GLY A 132 18.46 4.81 13.54
N THR A 133 17.34 4.98 12.83
CA THR A 133 16.83 3.99 11.88
C THR A 133 16.39 4.67 10.58
N TYR A 134 16.62 3.98 9.46
CA TYR A 134 16.04 4.30 8.16
C TYR A 134 15.03 3.21 7.80
N GLY A 135 13.98 3.57 7.08
CA GLY A 135 13.01 2.58 6.67
C GLY A 135 11.74 3.20 6.16
N VAL A 136 10.69 2.41 6.21
CA VAL A 136 9.41 2.68 5.57
C VAL A 136 8.30 2.45 6.58
N VAL A 137 7.37 3.38 6.62
CA VAL A 137 6.08 3.22 7.31
C VAL A 137 5.04 2.81 6.27
N ALA A 138 4.21 1.83 6.60
CA ALA A 138 3.08 1.41 5.79
C ALA A 138 1.86 1.21 6.68
N ASP A 139 0.72 1.68 6.21
CA ASP A 139 -0.58 1.40 6.83
C ASP A 139 -1.11 0.05 6.33
N GLY A 140 -2.00 -0.54 7.11
CA GLY A 140 -2.69 -1.78 6.78
C GLY A 140 -3.59 -1.57 5.57
N VAL A 141 -3.36 -2.36 4.53
CA VAL A 141 -4.11 -2.24 3.28
C VAL A 141 -5.31 -3.19 3.32
N PRO A 142 -6.55 -2.69 3.26
CA PRO A 142 -7.73 -3.53 3.37
C PRO A 142 -7.87 -4.46 2.16
N VAL A 143 -8.33 -5.70 2.40
CA VAL A 143 -8.54 -6.70 1.32
C VAL A 143 -9.52 -6.20 0.24
N ALA A 144 -10.46 -5.33 0.60
CA ALA A 144 -11.40 -4.70 -0.34
C ALA A 144 -10.72 -3.84 -1.42
N MET A 145 -9.46 -3.45 -1.22
CA MET A 145 -8.67 -2.71 -2.21
C MET A 145 -8.01 -3.61 -3.27
N ALA A 146 -8.10 -4.94 -3.10
CA ALA A 146 -7.47 -5.88 -4.00
C ALA A 146 -8.00 -5.80 -5.44
N SER A 147 -7.09 -5.97 -6.39
CA SER A 147 -7.38 -6.19 -7.79
C SER A 147 -7.74 -7.66 -8.01
N THR A 148 -8.81 -7.90 -8.77
CA THR A 148 -9.34 -9.24 -9.03
C THR A 148 -9.17 -9.63 -10.50
N PRO A 149 -9.16 -10.93 -10.82
CA PRO A 149 -9.13 -11.40 -12.20
C PRO A 149 -10.32 -10.85 -13.00
N GLY A 150 -10.08 -10.51 -14.27
CA GLY A 150 -11.15 -10.05 -15.16
C GLY A 150 -11.65 -8.62 -14.91
N ALA A 151 -11.08 -7.88 -13.96
CA ALA A 151 -11.46 -6.48 -13.68
C ALA A 151 -11.03 -5.48 -14.79
N GLY A 152 -10.37 -5.97 -15.85
CA GLY A 152 -9.94 -5.16 -16.98
C GLY A 152 -8.89 -4.09 -16.60
N PRO A 153 -8.62 -3.13 -17.49
CA PRO A 153 -7.65 -2.06 -17.25
C PRO A 153 -7.96 -1.19 -16.02
N ASP A 154 -9.23 -1.06 -15.65
CA ASP A 154 -9.66 -0.26 -14.50
C ASP A 154 -9.34 -0.96 -13.17
N GLY A 155 -9.32 -2.30 -13.17
CA GLY A 155 -8.92 -3.11 -12.04
C GLY A 155 -7.40 -3.21 -11.82
N SER A 156 -6.57 -2.87 -12.82
CA SER A 156 -5.12 -2.90 -12.69
C SER A 156 -4.63 -1.93 -11.61
N LEU A 157 -3.75 -2.40 -10.74
CA LEU A 157 -3.09 -1.56 -9.73
C LEU A 157 -2.00 -0.74 -10.41
N ARG A 158 -1.98 0.56 -10.13
CA ARG A 158 -0.97 1.49 -10.67
C ARG A 158 -0.17 2.12 -9.54
N MET A 159 1.11 2.31 -9.79
CA MET A 159 2.05 3.06 -8.95
C MET A 159 2.88 3.96 -9.87
N LEU A 160 3.42 5.04 -9.31
CA LEU A 160 4.16 6.06 -10.03
C LEU A 160 5.57 6.17 -9.48
N ALA A 161 6.56 6.20 -10.36
CA ALA A 161 7.95 6.29 -9.96
C ALA A 161 8.76 7.18 -10.89
N ASN A 162 9.90 7.64 -10.38
CA ASN A 162 10.97 8.18 -11.18
C ASN A 162 12.13 7.18 -11.19
N GLN A 163 12.83 7.07 -12.31
CA GLN A 163 14.14 6.43 -12.31
C GLN A 163 15.15 7.46 -11.84
N THR A 164 15.74 7.22 -10.66
CA THR A 164 16.69 8.13 -10.03
C THR A 164 18.03 7.41 -9.82
N PRO A 165 19.16 7.95 -10.31
CA PRO A 165 20.47 7.35 -10.05
C PRO A 165 20.74 7.20 -8.55
N GLY A 166 21.25 6.03 -8.15
CA GLY A 166 21.53 5.72 -6.74
C GLY A 166 20.33 5.21 -5.94
N PHE A 167 19.15 5.12 -6.55
CA PHE A 167 17.97 4.52 -5.95
C PHE A 167 17.65 3.17 -6.59
N ARG A 168 16.94 2.32 -5.84
CA ARG A 168 16.30 1.10 -6.34
C ARG A 168 14.81 1.19 -6.16
N LEU A 169 14.06 0.68 -7.12
CA LEU A 169 12.60 0.61 -7.04
C LEU A 169 12.17 -0.84 -6.85
N ASN A 170 11.70 -1.21 -5.66
CA ASN A 170 11.20 -2.58 -5.42
C ASN A 170 9.68 -2.60 -5.56
N LEU A 171 9.17 -3.66 -6.17
CA LEU A 171 7.75 -3.93 -6.30
C LEU A 171 7.38 -5.11 -5.41
N GLY A 172 6.50 -4.87 -4.44
CA GLY A 172 5.85 -5.94 -3.70
C GLY A 172 4.49 -6.28 -4.30
N LEU A 173 4.22 -7.58 -4.41
CA LEU A 173 2.95 -8.15 -4.83
C LEU A 173 2.50 -9.14 -3.78
N MET A 174 1.23 -9.07 -3.39
CA MET A 174 0.62 -9.99 -2.43
C MET A 174 -0.61 -10.63 -3.06
N ASN A 175 -0.76 -11.93 -2.90
CA ASN A 175 -2.01 -12.61 -3.14
C ASN A 175 -2.81 -12.63 -1.84
N VAL A 176 -4.00 -12.06 -1.84
CA VAL A 176 -4.84 -11.96 -0.64
C VAL A 176 -5.85 -13.10 -0.53
N THR A 177 -5.67 -14.16 -1.33
CA THR A 177 -6.65 -15.25 -1.46
C THR A 177 -6.00 -16.63 -1.33
N GLY A 178 -6.84 -17.63 -1.10
CA GLY A 178 -6.45 -19.05 -1.10
C GLY A 178 -6.24 -19.66 -2.48
N ASN A 179 -6.39 -18.89 -3.56
CA ASN A 179 -6.20 -19.36 -4.95
C ASN A 179 -4.93 -18.74 -5.53
N PRO A 180 -4.12 -19.46 -6.31
CA PRO A 180 -2.94 -18.88 -6.95
C PRO A 180 -3.32 -17.80 -7.98
N ALA A 181 -2.39 -16.87 -8.22
CA ALA A 181 -2.53 -15.82 -9.22
C ALA A 181 -1.23 -15.64 -10.01
N THR A 182 -1.34 -15.43 -11.32
CA THR A 182 -0.24 -14.90 -12.13
C THR A 182 -0.50 -13.43 -12.39
N VAL A 183 0.48 -12.60 -12.05
CA VAL A 183 0.45 -11.15 -12.21
C VAL A 183 1.36 -10.76 -13.36
N THR A 184 0.83 -10.04 -14.33
CA THR A 184 1.64 -9.33 -15.33
C THR A 184 1.94 -7.93 -14.82
N VAL A 185 3.22 -7.57 -14.87
CA VAL A 185 3.72 -6.25 -14.50
C VAL A 185 4.23 -5.56 -15.76
N GLU A 186 3.82 -4.31 -15.97
CA GLU A 186 4.27 -3.46 -17.06
C GLU A 186 4.79 -2.13 -16.51
N ILE A 187 5.88 -1.64 -17.09
CA ILE A 187 6.47 -0.34 -16.79
C ILE A 187 6.26 0.54 -18.02
N LEU A 188 5.45 1.57 -17.87
CA LEU A 188 5.12 2.51 -18.94
C LEU A 188 5.81 3.85 -18.71
N THR A 189 6.09 4.58 -19.78
CA THR A 189 6.48 5.99 -19.74
C THR A 189 5.28 6.89 -19.43
N ALA A 190 5.54 8.16 -19.14
CA ALA A 190 4.51 9.13 -18.74
C ALA A 190 3.42 9.37 -19.80
N ASP A 191 3.69 9.05 -21.06
CA ASP A 191 2.74 9.06 -22.19
C ASP A 191 1.94 7.74 -22.32
N GLY A 192 2.17 6.78 -21.43
CA GLY A 192 1.46 5.49 -21.39
C GLY A 192 2.02 4.42 -22.32
N LEU A 193 3.14 4.67 -23.00
CA LEU A 193 3.79 3.66 -23.85
C LEU A 193 4.72 2.75 -23.02
N PRO A 194 5.01 1.51 -23.47
CA PRO A 194 6.00 0.68 -22.80
C PRO A 194 7.36 1.38 -22.68
N ALA A 195 7.96 1.33 -21.49
CA ALA A 195 9.31 1.84 -21.29
C ALA A 195 10.33 1.04 -22.13
N PRO A 196 11.46 1.63 -22.55
CA PRO A 196 12.47 0.93 -23.33
C PRO A 196 13.20 -0.12 -22.50
N GLY A 197 13.70 -1.18 -23.12
CA GLY A 197 14.38 -2.29 -22.44
C GLY A 197 13.40 -3.33 -21.94
N THR A 198 13.71 -3.98 -20.81
CA THR A 198 12.83 -4.97 -20.19
C THR A 198 11.81 -4.24 -19.31
N SER A 199 10.68 -3.88 -19.91
CA SER A 199 9.59 -3.13 -19.25
C SER A 199 8.35 -3.98 -18.94
N SER A 200 8.44 -5.29 -19.08
CA SER A 200 7.35 -6.20 -18.73
C SER A 200 7.90 -7.52 -18.21
N PHE A 201 7.23 -8.08 -17.21
CA PHE A 201 7.52 -9.40 -16.64
C PHE A 201 6.27 -9.99 -15.98
N SER A 202 6.36 -11.22 -15.49
CA SER A 202 5.26 -11.86 -14.77
C SER A 202 5.74 -12.55 -13.50
N VAL A 203 4.90 -12.53 -12.48
CA VAL A 203 5.13 -13.14 -11.17
C VAL A 203 3.99 -14.09 -10.87
N THR A 204 4.31 -15.32 -10.49
CA THR A 204 3.29 -16.28 -10.00
C THR A 204 3.31 -16.28 -8.49
N LEU A 205 2.16 -15.98 -7.89
CA LEU A 205 1.93 -15.95 -6.46
C LEU A 205 1.15 -17.20 -6.06
N GLN A 206 1.66 -17.90 -5.06
CA GLN A 206 0.94 -19.01 -4.41
C GLN A 206 -0.22 -18.47 -3.56
N PRO A 207 -1.13 -19.32 -3.05
CA PRO A 207 -2.13 -18.92 -2.06
C PRO A 207 -1.51 -18.14 -0.89
N TYR A 208 -2.04 -16.95 -0.62
CA TYR A 208 -1.57 -16.05 0.43
C TYR A 208 -0.07 -15.69 0.34
N ASP A 209 0.53 -15.76 -0.84
CA ASP A 209 1.95 -15.44 -1.04
C ASP A 209 2.21 -13.93 -1.08
N MET A 210 3.43 -13.53 -0.74
CA MET A 210 3.96 -12.20 -0.98
C MET A 210 5.31 -12.34 -1.68
N GLN A 211 5.52 -11.63 -2.79
CA GLN A 211 6.83 -11.58 -3.44
C GLN A 211 7.23 -10.15 -3.69
N GLU A 212 8.51 -9.88 -3.44
CA GLU A 212 9.14 -8.60 -3.77
C GLU A 212 10.15 -8.81 -4.90
N SER A 213 9.91 -8.10 -6.00
CA SER A 213 10.87 -7.97 -7.09
C SER A 213 11.74 -6.75 -6.81
N ASP A 214 12.99 -6.99 -6.45
CA ASP A 214 13.96 -5.93 -6.18
C ASP A 214 14.36 -5.21 -7.48
N ASP A 215 14.45 -3.88 -7.41
CA ASP A 215 14.97 -3.01 -8.47
C ASP A 215 14.38 -3.29 -9.88
N ILE A 216 13.06 -3.17 -10.01
CA ILE A 216 12.34 -3.46 -11.26
C ILE A 216 12.74 -2.55 -12.43
N LEU A 217 13.45 -1.44 -12.17
CA LEU A 217 13.96 -0.54 -13.20
C LEU A 217 15.33 -0.94 -13.74
N ALA A 218 16.00 -1.95 -13.16
CA ALA A 218 17.33 -2.40 -13.59
C ALA A 218 17.35 -2.92 -15.04
N GLY A 219 16.20 -3.37 -15.56
CA GLY A 219 16.02 -3.80 -16.95
C GLY A 219 15.88 -2.66 -17.97
N LEU A 220 15.68 -1.42 -17.50
CA LEU A 220 15.62 -0.24 -18.36
C LEU A 220 17.04 0.31 -18.58
N PRO A 221 17.32 0.99 -19.71
CA PRO A 221 18.59 1.68 -19.88
C PRO A 221 18.85 2.66 -18.73
N ALA A 222 20.09 2.75 -18.26
CA ALA A 222 20.45 3.73 -17.24
C ALA A 222 20.06 5.15 -17.67
N GLY A 223 19.54 5.94 -16.74
CA GLY A 223 19.13 7.31 -17.01
C GLY A 223 18.22 7.86 -15.92
N SER A 224 17.71 9.06 -16.16
CA SER A 224 16.71 9.71 -15.31
C SER A 224 15.42 9.84 -16.09
N ARG A 225 14.38 9.12 -15.66
CA ARG A 225 13.04 9.15 -16.27
C ARG A 225 12.06 9.60 -15.22
N GLN A 226 11.12 10.45 -15.61
CA GLN A 226 10.09 10.96 -14.72
C GLN A 226 8.73 10.41 -15.11
N GLY A 227 7.88 10.17 -14.11
CA GLY A 227 6.50 9.76 -14.32
C GLY A 227 6.35 8.39 -14.97
N LEU A 228 7.22 7.44 -14.62
CA LEU A 228 6.99 6.04 -14.98
C LEU A 228 5.74 5.52 -14.29
N ILE A 229 4.97 4.70 -14.99
CA ILE A 229 3.77 4.06 -14.45
C ILE A 229 4.06 2.57 -14.35
N VAL A 230 4.02 2.02 -13.14
CA VAL A 230 4.09 0.58 -12.91
C VAL A 230 2.66 0.07 -12.80
N SER A 231 2.26 -0.82 -13.72
CA SER A 231 0.94 -1.45 -13.75
C SER A 231 1.06 -2.91 -13.38
N ALA A 232 0.25 -3.37 -12.42
CA ALA A 232 0.16 -4.78 -12.02
C ALA A 232 -1.27 -5.29 -12.21
N SER A 233 -1.42 -6.37 -12.99
CA SER A 233 -2.72 -6.95 -13.34
C SER A 233 -2.71 -8.46 -13.19
N VAL A 234 -3.79 -9.04 -12.65
CA VAL A 234 -3.95 -10.50 -12.63
C VAL A 234 -4.24 -10.97 -14.06
N SER A 235 -3.31 -11.72 -14.64
CA SER A 235 -3.38 -12.22 -16.02
C SER A 235 -3.79 -13.69 -16.12
N ALA A 236 -3.66 -14.47 -15.04
CA ALA A 236 -4.19 -15.82 -14.94
C ALA A 236 -4.46 -16.22 -13.48
N GLY A 237 -5.31 -17.24 -13.29
CA GLY A 237 -5.74 -17.73 -11.97
C GLY A 237 -6.91 -16.94 -11.40
N ASP A 238 -7.38 -17.40 -10.23
CA ASP A 238 -8.57 -16.86 -9.56
C ASP A 238 -8.23 -16.04 -8.30
N GLY A 239 -6.93 -15.78 -8.07
CA GLY A 239 -6.48 -15.00 -6.93
C GLY A 239 -6.61 -13.49 -7.13
N ALA A 240 -6.71 -12.77 -6.01
CA ALA A 240 -6.77 -11.31 -5.98
C ALA A 240 -5.48 -10.75 -5.38
N ILE A 241 -5.05 -9.57 -5.83
CA ILE A 241 -3.75 -9.01 -5.47
C ILE A 241 -3.83 -7.62 -4.85
N LEU A 242 -2.87 -7.36 -3.97
CA LEU A 242 -2.43 -6.02 -3.59
C LEU A 242 -1.01 -5.80 -4.10
N ALA A 243 -0.62 -4.54 -4.29
CA ALA A 243 0.70 -4.17 -4.79
C ALA A 243 1.20 -2.89 -4.11
N TYR A 244 2.51 -2.74 -4.03
CA TYR A 244 3.14 -1.50 -3.57
C TYR A 244 4.51 -1.30 -4.24
N LEU A 245 4.96 -0.04 -4.27
CA LEU A 245 6.35 0.30 -4.56
C LEU A 245 7.08 0.78 -3.32
N THR A 246 8.38 0.49 -3.27
CA THR A 246 9.33 1.23 -2.44
C THR A 246 10.45 1.80 -3.30
N ASP A 247 10.59 3.12 -3.29
CA ASP A 247 11.74 3.82 -3.86
C ASP A 247 12.77 4.01 -2.74
N VAL A 248 13.95 3.38 -2.87
CA VAL A 248 14.91 3.26 -1.77
C VAL A 248 16.27 3.80 -2.18
N ASP A 249 16.78 4.77 -1.41
CA ASP A 249 18.15 5.28 -1.53
C ASP A 249 19.14 4.16 -1.15
N ASN A 250 20.01 3.77 -2.08
CA ASN A 250 20.98 2.71 -1.85
C ASN A 250 22.08 3.09 -0.85
N THR A 251 22.25 4.38 -0.55
CA THR A 251 23.24 4.87 0.42
C THR A 251 22.74 4.70 1.85
N THR A 252 21.50 5.09 2.11
CA THR A 252 20.93 5.15 3.47
C THR A 252 19.96 4.01 3.77
N ASN A 253 19.43 3.34 2.75
CA ASN A 253 18.25 2.48 2.82
C ASN A 253 16.97 3.21 3.27
N SER A 254 16.94 4.55 3.20
CA SER A 254 15.69 5.29 3.37
C SER A 254 14.75 5.01 2.21
N GLY A 255 13.51 4.62 2.51
CA GLY A 255 12.52 4.30 1.49
C GLY A 255 11.32 5.23 1.53
N ALA A 256 10.70 5.46 0.37
CA ALA A 256 9.36 6.01 0.24
C ALA A 256 8.40 4.90 -0.19
N TYR A 257 7.23 4.81 0.46
CA TYR A 257 6.19 3.83 0.15
C TYR A 257 5.10 4.43 -0.73
N GLN A 258 4.58 3.61 -1.65
CA GLN A 258 3.36 3.91 -2.37
C GLN A 258 2.53 2.64 -2.54
N GLU A 259 1.31 2.67 -2.02
CA GLU A 259 0.30 1.63 -2.31
C GLU A 259 -0.16 1.71 -3.78
N GLY A 260 -0.43 0.56 -4.38
CA GLY A 260 -1.07 0.48 -5.69
C GLY A 260 -2.51 0.97 -5.67
N PHE A 261 -2.88 1.80 -6.63
CA PHE A 261 -4.22 2.38 -6.71
C PHE A 261 -5.02 1.97 -7.96
N ARG A 262 -6.35 1.92 -7.74
CA ARG A 262 -7.48 1.83 -8.69
C ARG A 262 -7.64 3.08 -9.56
N PHE A 263 -8.01 3.00 -10.85
CA PHE A 263 -8.52 4.19 -11.60
C PHE A 263 -10.05 4.23 -11.74
N GLY A 264 -10.80 3.25 -11.19
CA GLY A 264 -12.26 3.27 -11.16
C GLY A 264 -12.90 2.34 -10.11
N TYR A 265 -14.08 2.76 -9.63
CA TYR A 265 -15.16 1.93 -9.06
C TYR A 265 -16.34 1.99 -10.02
#